data_AF-A0A349Q3C3-F1
#
_entry.id   AF-A0A349Q3C3-F1
#
_cell.length_a   1.000
_cell.length_b   1.000
_cell.length_c   1.000
_cell.angle_alpha   90.00
_cell.angle_beta   90.00
_cell.angle_gamma   90.00
#
_symmetry.space_group_name_H-M   'P 1'
#
loop_
_entity.id
_entity.type
_entity.pdbx_description
1 polymer ?
#
loop_
_entity_poly.entity_id
_entity_poly.type
_entity_poly.pdbx_seq_one_letter_code
_entity_poly.pdbx_strand_id
1 'polypeptide(L)'
;MRAPFLILVIGTNGTGKTTFCKELIEQKINEGQRALIVTNHIGEWTDTESIDIRTRELSTFTGIRKTHMNKDLFLELKRFYNGILVFDDARRYINAKIENTLEDILISRRQQMLDIFAVGHSFSKIPRSFYTYASHLCLFKTTEHAKTRSDVLCSIDKIIAMQQIVNNEFDSGNTHYYNIYKF
;
A
#
# COMPACT_ATOMS: atom_id res chain seq x y z
N MET A 1 16.48 -16.50 -1.45
CA MET A 1 16.34 -15.03 -1.27
C MET A 1 14.87 -14.68 -1.46
N ARG A 2 14.20 -14.07 -0.46
CA ARG A 2 12.79 -13.64 -0.57
C ARG A 2 12.68 -12.54 -1.63
N ALA A 3 11.72 -12.65 -2.54
CA ALA A 3 11.44 -11.59 -3.51
C ALA A 3 10.47 -10.57 -2.89
N PRO A 4 10.87 -9.31 -2.72
CA PRO A 4 9.97 -8.30 -2.17
C PRO A 4 8.81 -8.00 -3.12
N PHE A 5 7.63 -7.74 -2.56
CA PHE A 5 6.41 -7.48 -3.33
C PHE A 5 5.92 -6.05 -3.17
N LEU A 6 5.15 -5.60 -4.16
CA LEU A 6 4.34 -4.40 -4.07
C LEU A 6 2.88 -4.81 -4.30
N ILE A 7 2.03 -4.56 -3.31
CA ILE A 7 0.60 -4.82 -3.37
C ILE A 7 -0.18 -3.51 -3.39
N LEU A 8 -1.07 -3.39 -4.37
CA LEU A 8 -2.09 -2.34 -4.38
C LEU A 8 -3.28 -2.85 -3.59
N VAL A 9 -3.75 -2.10 -2.61
CA VAL A 9 -4.93 -2.45 -1.80
C VAL A 9 -6.01 -1.42 -2.07
N ILE A 10 -7.00 -1.77 -2.89
CA ILE A 10 -8.00 -0.83 -3.42
C ILE A 10 -9.39 -1.18 -2.91
N GLY A 11 -10.13 -0.20 -2.40
CA GLY A 11 -11.52 -0.37 -1.97
C GLY A 11 -12.07 0.79 -1.14
N THR A 12 -13.40 0.96 -1.11
CA THR A 12 -14.04 2.06 -0.35
C THR A 12 -13.88 1.91 1.16
N ASN A 13 -14.26 2.93 1.93
CA ASN A 13 -14.22 2.86 3.40
C ASN A 13 -15.13 1.74 3.91
N GLY A 14 -14.75 1.12 5.03
CA GLY A 14 -15.51 0.03 5.65
C GLY A 14 -15.36 -1.35 4.99
N THR A 15 -14.58 -1.50 3.91
CA THR A 15 -14.44 -2.79 3.23
C THR A 15 -13.39 -3.72 3.87
N GLY A 16 -12.67 -3.29 4.91
CA GLY A 16 -11.69 -4.16 5.62
C GLY A 16 -10.23 -4.05 5.16
N LYS A 17 -9.87 -3.06 4.31
CA LYS A 17 -8.48 -2.86 3.84
C LYS A 17 -7.44 -2.80 4.97
N THR A 18 -7.73 -2.00 6.01
CA THR A 18 -6.81 -1.81 7.14
C THR A 18 -6.63 -3.11 7.91
N THR A 19 -7.71 -3.86 8.12
CA THR A 19 -7.67 -5.19 8.76
C THR A 19 -6.79 -6.16 7.95
N PHE A 20 -7.01 -6.26 6.64
CA PHE A 20 -6.18 -7.07 5.76
C PHE A 20 -4.69 -6.67 5.81
N CYS A 21 -4.40 -5.37 5.82
CA CYS A 21 -3.02 -4.89 5.94
C CYS A 21 -2.42 -5.30 7.29
N LYS A 22 -3.15 -5.12 8.40
CA LYS A 22 -2.70 -5.49 9.75
C LYS A 22 -2.38 -6.98 9.84
N GLU A 23 -3.27 -7.85 9.38
CA GLU A 23 -3.06 -9.31 9.40
C GLU A 23 -1.80 -9.71 8.62
N LEU A 24 -1.62 -9.17 7.41
CA LEU A 24 -0.45 -9.49 6.59
C LEU A 24 0.85 -8.91 7.18
N ILE A 25 0.79 -7.72 7.78
CA ILE A 25 1.93 -7.11 8.47
C ILE A 25 2.30 -7.94 9.70
N GLU A 26 1.35 -8.31 10.55
CA GLU A 26 1.58 -9.11 11.75
C GLU A 26 2.24 -10.44 11.44
N GLN A 27 1.78 -11.13 10.38
CA GLN A 27 2.43 -12.34 9.88
C GLN A 27 3.92 -12.08 9.57
N LYS A 28 4.23 -10.96 8.93
CA LYS A 28 5.61 -10.58 8.58
C LYS A 28 6.44 -10.10 9.75
N ILE A 29 5.85 -9.45 10.75
CA ILE A 29 6.53 -9.12 12.00
C ILE A 29 6.96 -10.41 12.71
N ASN A 30 6.10 -11.44 12.71
CA ASN A 30 6.43 -12.77 13.27
C ASN A 30 7.56 -13.48 12.49
N GLU A 31 7.77 -13.14 11.22
CA GLU A 31 8.92 -13.56 10.41
C GLU A 31 10.20 -12.71 10.67
N GLY A 32 10.15 -11.75 11.60
CA GLY A 32 11.28 -10.90 11.97
C GLY A 32 11.42 -9.60 11.17
N GLN A 33 10.40 -9.21 10.38
CA GLN A 33 10.37 -7.89 9.74
C GLN A 33 9.83 -6.80 10.69
N ARG A 34 9.88 -5.56 10.20
CA ARG A 34 9.30 -4.38 10.83
C ARG A 34 8.46 -3.60 9.83
N ALA A 35 7.48 -2.84 10.29
CA ALA A 35 6.59 -2.10 9.42
C ALA A 35 6.55 -0.61 9.79
N LEU A 36 6.65 0.24 8.78
CA LEU A 36 6.41 1.67 8.90
C LEU A 36 5.15 2.03 8.10
N ILE A 37 4.15 2.53 8.82
CA ILE A 37 2.92 3.06 8.26
C ILE A 37 3.11 4.56 8.00
N VAL A 38 2.97 4.98 6.76
CA VAL A 38 2.92 6.39 6.36
C VAL A 38 1.46 6.77 6.16
N THR A 39 0.88 7.48 7.13
CA THR A 39 -0.53 7.89 7.09
C THR A 39 -0.70 9.39 7.18
N ASN A 40 -1.74 9.89 6.52
CA ASN A 40 -2.10 11.30 6.48
C ASN A 40 -3.18 11.67 7.50
N HIS A 41 -3.84 10.68 8.10
CA HIS A 41 -5.00 10.89 8.97
C HIS A 41 -4.66 10.51 10.40
N ILE A 42 -4.87 11.45 11.33
CA ILE A 42 -4.64 11.23 12.77
C ILE A 42 -5.57 10.13 13.32
N GLY A 43 -6.75 9.96 12.70
CA GLY A 43 -7.74 8.94 13.09
C GLY A 43 -7.46 7.53 12.57
N GLU A 44 -6.46 7.35 11.70
CA GLU A 44 -6.05 6.03 11.23
C GLU A 44 -4.87 5.52 12.07
N TRP A 45 -4.80 4.20 12.28
CA TRP A 45 -3.72 3.54 13.04
C TRP A 45 -3.52 4.13 14.45
N THR A 46 -4.60 4.50 15.15
CA THR A 46 -4.55 5.18 16.46
C THR A 46 -3.86 4.34 17.55
N ASP A 47 -3.92 3.02 17.42
CA ASP A 47 -3.26 2.02 18.26
C ASP A 47 -1.77 1.82 17.94
N THR A 48 -1.26 2.45 16.87
CA THR A 48 0.14 2.32 16.44
C THR A 48 0.97 3.50 16.94
N GLU A 49 2.10 3.21 17.57
CA GLU A 49 3.03 4.21 18.10
C GLU A 49 3.69 5.03 16.97
N SER A 50 3.77 6.34 17.16
CA SER A 50 4.39 7.26 16.21
C SER A 50 5.92 7.27 16.33
N ILE A 51 6.62 7.44 15.21
CA ILE A 51 8.08 7.59 15.15
C ILE A 51 8.47 8.87 14.39
N ASP A 52 9.50 9.57 14.89
CA ASP A 52 10.17 10.63 14.12
C ASP A 52 11.22 10.01 13.20
N ILE A 53 10.90 10.01 11.90
CA ILE A 53 11.72 9.42 10.84
C ILE A 53 13.08 10.09 10.63
N ARG A 54 13.31 11.27 11.20
CA ARG A 54 14.61 11.97 11.09
C ARG A 54 15.65 11.40 12.04
N THR A 55 15.21 10.68 13.08
CA THR A 55 16.09 10.09 14.07
C THR A 55 16.72 8.78 13.56
N ARG A 56 17.73 8.28 14.29
CA ARG A 56 18.33 6.96 13.99
C ARG A 56 17.37 5.80 14.25
N GLU A 57 16.31 6.04 15.02
CA GLU A 57 15.32 5.03 15.39
C GLU A 57 14.65 4.42 14.16
N LEU A 58 14.48 5.20 13.07
CA LEU A 58 13.97 4.71 11.78
C LEU A 58 14.73 3.48 11.28
N SER A 59 16.02 3.35 11.58
CA SER A 59 16.86 2.23 11.15
C SER A 59 16.83 1.02 12.08
N THR A 60 16.35 1.17 13.32
CA THR A 60 16.53 0.16 14.37
C THR A 60 15.26 -0.26 15.11
N PHE A 61 14.13 0.44 14.93
CA PHE A 61 12.89 0.07 15.62
C PHE A 61 12.43 -1.34 15.25
N THR A 62 11.68 -1.96 16.17
CA THR A 62 11.05 -3.28 15.99
C THR A 62 9.53 -3.15 16.02
N GLY A 63 8.83 -4.14 15.46
CA GLY A 63 7.37 -4.13 15.38
C GLY A 63 6.83 -3.12 14.36
N ILE A 64 5.71 -2.48 14.72
CA ILE A 64 4.98 -1.56 13.85
C ILE A 64 5.12 -0.14 14.41
N ARG A 65 5.43 0.81 13.53
CA ARG A 65 5.43 2.25 13.83
C ARG A 65 4.67 3.00 12.76
N LYS A 66 4.16 4.18 13.10
CA LYS A 66 3.56 5.10 12.13
C LYS A 66 4.29 6.42 12.06
N THR A 67 4.18 7.08 10.92
CA THR A 67 4.65 8.45 10.74
C THR A 67 3.68 9.21 9.85
N HIS A 68 3.76 10.53 9.92
CA HIS A 68 2.99 11.41 9.07
C HIS A 68 3.85 11.90 7.90
N MET A 69 3.16 12.19 6.80
CA MET A 69 3.80 12.76 5.63
C MET A 69 4.43 14.11 5.96
N ASN A 70 5.72 14.25 5.66
CA ASN A 70 6.46 15.50 5.79
C ASN A 70 7.36 15.70 4.56
N LYS A 71 7.98 16.88 4.45
CA LYS A 71 8.81 17.24 3.29
C LYS A 71 10.04 16.35 3.08
N ASP A 72 10.55 15.75 4.15
CA ASP A 72 11.77 14.95 4.16
C ASP A 72 11.47 13.44 4.04
N LEU A 73 10.19 13.05 4.07
CA LEU A 73 9.73 11.65 4.12
C LEU A 73 10.52 10.74 3.17
N PHE A 74 10.51 11.03 1.87
CA PHE A 74 11.14 10.17 0.88
C PHE A 74 12.66 10.12 0.97
N LEU A 75 13.30 11.20 1.46
CA LEU A 75 14.73 11.20 1.74
C LEU A 75 15.02 10.26 2.91
N GLU A 76 14.24 10.36 3.98
CA GLU A 76 14.42 9.55 5.18
C GLU A 76 14.13 8.06 4.92
N LEU A 77 13.11 7.75 4.12
CA LEU A 77 12.76 6.38 3.75
C LEU A 77 13.89 5.64 3.00
N LYS A 78 14.86 6.33 2.39
CA LYS A 78 16.06 5.68 1.81
C LYS A 78 16.92 4.97 2.88
N ARG A 79 16.74 5.30 4.16
CA ARG A 79 17.39 4.64 5.32
C ARG A 79 16.57 3.48 5.88
N PHE A 80 15.37 3.23 5.36
CA PHE A 80 14.53 2.13 5.78
C PHE A 80 14.85 0.88 4.95
N TYR A 81 15.29 -0.18 5.62
CA TYR A 81 15.67 -1.46 5.04
C TYR A 81 14.98 -2.61 5.78
N ASN A 82 14.86 -3.74 5.07
CA ASN A 82 14.38 -5.02 5.58
C ASN A 82 13.05 -4.87 6.34
N GLY A 83 12.01 -4.43 5.64
CA GLY A 83 10.75 -4.12 6.28
C GLY A 83 9.62 -3.87 5.29
N ILE A 84 8.51 -3.39 5.84
CA ILE A 84 7.28 -3.13 5.11
C ILE A 84 6.99 -1.64 5.15
N LEU A 85 6.76 -1.04 3.99
CA LEU A 85 6.25 0.31 3.86
C LEU A 85 4.77 0.27 3.50
N VAL A 86 3.94 0.92 4.32
CA VAL A 86 2.51 1.07 4.04
C VAL A 86 2.22 2.52 3.74
N PHE A 87 1.91 2.82 2.48
CA PHE A 87 1.42 4.12 2.06
C PHE A 87 -0.10 4.14 2.18
N ASP A 88 -0.58 4.53 3.36
CA ASP A 88 -2.00 4.64 3.66
C ASP A 88 -2.58 5.93 3.05
N ASP A 89 -3.77 5.82 2.44
CA ASP A 89 -4.37 6.84 1.57
C ASP A 89 -3.36 7.42 0.55
N ALA A 90 -2.94 6.57 -0.40
CA ALA A 90 -1.86 6.86 -1.33
C ALA A 90 -2.12 8.05 -2.28
N ARG A 91 -3.34 8.60 -2.29
CA ARG A 91 -3.73 9.75 -3.12
C ARG A 91 -2.82 10.96 -2.94
N ARG A 92 -2.29 11.16 -1.73
CA ARG A 92 -1.46 12.33 -1.41
C ARG A 92 -0.09 12.30 -2.09
N TYR A 93 0.32 11.14 -2.63
CA TYR A 93 1.59 10.96 -3.34
C TYR A 93 1.49 11.19 -4.86
N ILE A 94 0.36 11.70 -5.37
CA ILE A 94 0.08 11.89 -6.82
C ILE A 94 0.80 13.11 -7.45
N ASN A 95 1.54 13.94 -6.71
CA ASN A 95 2.21 15.10 -7.31
C ASN A 95 3.57 14.73 -7.95
N ALA A 96 3.93 15.40 -9.06
CA ALA A 96 5.09 15.05 -9.88
C ALA A 96 6.44 15.07 -9.12
N LYS A 97 6.62 16.00 -8.18
CA LYS A 97 7.86 16.08 -7.38
C LYS A 97 8.01 14.88 -6.45
N ILE A 98 6.90 14.45 -5.85
CA ILE A 98 6.84 13.27 -4.98
C ILE A 98 6.99 12.01 -5.81
N GLU A 99 6.38 11.96 -7.00
CA GLU A 99 6.42 10.78 -7.85
C GLU A 99 7.87 10.40 -8.20
N ASN A 100 8.73 11.36 -8.53
CA ASN A 100 10.15 11.09 -8.82
C ASN A 100 10.90 10.48 -7.63
N THR A 101 10.71 10.99 -6.41
CA THR A 101 11.42 10.47 -5.22
C THR A 101 10.82 9.17 -4.70
N LEU A 102 9.51 8.97 -4.90
CA LEU A 102 8.83 7.70 -4.67
C LEU A 102 9.36 6.64 -5.64
N GLU A 103 9.53 6.96 -6.92
CA GLU A 103 10.08 6.04 -7.92
C GLU A 103 11.45 5.50 -7.54
N ASP A 104 12.35 6.31 -6.99
CA ASP A 104 13.64 5.85 -6.46
C ASP A 104 13.47 4.70 -5.44
N ILE A 105 12.52 4.84 -4.51
CA ILE A 105 12.21 3.81 -3.50
C ILE A 105 11.60 2.59 -4.16
N LEU A 106 10.65 2.79 -5.08
CA LEU A 106 10.00 1.68 -5.78
C LEU A 106 11.02 0.86 -6.58
N ILE A 107 11.94 1.50 -7.30
CA ILE A 107 13.01 0.83 -8.06
C ILE A 107 13.96 0.08 -7.14
N SER A 108 14.42 0.72 -6.06
CA SER A 108 15.42 0.16 -5.14
C SER A 108 14.85 -0.83 -4.12
N ARG A 109 13.52 -1.00 -4.03
CA ARG A 109 12.83 -1.87 -3.06
C ARG A 109 13.43 -3.28 -2.94
N ARG A 110 13.89 -3.87 -4.06
CA ARG A 110 14.51 -5.20 -4.07
C ARG A 110 15.85 -5.22 -3.35
N GLN A 111 16.69 -4.21 -3.59
CA GLN A 111 17.98 -4.05 -2.93
C GLN A 111 17.80 -3.71 -1.45
N GLN A 112 16.75 -2.93 -1.13
CA GLN A 112 16.43 -2.54 0.23
C GLN A 112 15.63 -3.62 1.01
N MET A 113 15.23 -4.71 0.36
CA MET A 113 14.37 -5.76 0.92
C MET A 113 13.06 -5.19 1.49
N LEU A 114 12.40 -4.34 0.70
CA LEU A 114 11.17 -3.65 1.07
C LEU A 114 9.94 -4.25 0.39
N ASP A 115 8.99 -4.68 1.21
CA ASP A 115 7.64 -4.94 0.76
C ASP A 115 6.81 -3.67 0.88
N ILE A 116 5.94 -3.41 -0.09
CA ILE A 116 5.23 -2.14 -0.19
C ILE A 116 3.74 -2.38 -0.35
N PHE A 117 2.96 -1.66 0.45
CA PHE A 117 1.50 -1.63 0.39
C PHE A 117 1.10 -0.23 -0.02
N ALA A 118 0.41 -0.10 -1.16
CA ALA A 118 -0.18 1.16 -1.59
C ALA A 118 -1.69 1.07 -1.42
N VAL A 119 -2.23 1.74 -0.40
CA VAL A 119 -3.63 1.63 -0.01
C VAL A 119 -4.42 2.81 -0.56
N GLY A 120 -5.58 2.57 -1.16
CA GLY A 120 -6.41 3.64 -1.71
C GLY A 120 -7.87 3.27 -1.85
N HIS A 121 -8.70 4.29 -2.05
CA HIS A 121 -10.16 4.09 -2.13
C HIS A 121 -10.66 3.61 -3.50
N SER A 122 -9.90 3.91 -4.54
CA SER A 122 -10.26 3.61 -5.92
C SER A 122 -9.03 3.64 -6.82
N PHE A 123 -9.18 3.20 -8.07
CA PHE A 123 -8.07 3.08 -9.01
C PHE A 123 -7.36 4.42 -9.31
N SER A 124 -8.11 5.50 -9.49
CA SER A 124 -7.55 6.83 -9.75
C SER A 124 -6.83 7.44 -8.56
N LYS A 125 -7.11 6.96 -7.34
CA LYS A 125 -6.50 7.47 -6.10
C LYS A 125 -5.17 6.83 -5.76
N ILE A 126 -4.70 5.89 -6.56
CA ILE A 126 -3.33 5.37 -6.48
C ILE A 126 -2.46 6.10 -7.53
N PRO A 127 -1.28 6.62 -7.17
CA PRO A 127 -0.30 7.16 -8.12
C PRO A 127 0.09 6.15 -9.21
N ARG A 128 0.40 6.64 -10.41
CA ARG A 128 0.73 5.79 -11.56
C ARG A 128 1.99 4.96 -11.32
N SER A 129 3.01 5.54 -10.71
CA SER A 129 4.25 4.84 -10.35
C SER A 129 4.00 3.55 -9.54
N PHE A 130 3.04 3.52 -8.61
CA PHE A 130 2.72 2.28 -7.89
C PHE A 130 2.21 1.17 -8.80
N TYR A 131 1.37 1.48 -9.79
CA TYR A 131 0.89 0.48 -10.76
C TYR A 131 2.03 -0.13 -11.57
N THR A 132 2.97 0.71 -12.04
CA THR A 132 4.12 0.28 -12.84
C THR A 132 4.97 -0.78 -12.13
N TYR A 133 5.12 -0.68 -10.81
CA TYR A 133 5.96 -1.59 -10.03
C TYR A 133 5.17 -2.65 -9.24
N ALA A 134 3.83 -2.63 -9.35
CA ALA A 134 2.96 -3.55 -8.64
C ALA A 134 3.18 -4.99 -9.07
N SER A 135 3.17 -5.88 -8.10
CA SER A 135 3.19 -7.33 -8.30
C SER A 135 1.83 -7.97 -8.03
N HIS A 136 1.01 -7.31 -7.19
CA HIS A 136 -0.29 -7.79 -6.79
C HIS A 136 -1.29 -6.64 -6.70
N LEU A 137 -2.56 -6.94 -6.94
CA LEU A 137 -3.71 -6.09 -6.68
C LEU A 137 -4.65 -6.87 -5.76
N CYS A 138 -4.83 -6.41 -4.53
CA CYS A 138 -5.90 -6.82 -3.64
C CYS A 138 -7.08 -5.86 -3.82
N LEU A 139 -8.17 -6.36 -4.39
CA LEU A 139 -9.35 -5.57 -4.69
C LEU A 139 -10.48 -5.93 -3.74
N PHE A 140 -10.91 -4.93 -2.98
CA PHE A 140 -12.16 -4.88 -2.25
C PHE A 140 -13.18 -4.09 -3.07
N LYS A 141 -14.43 -4.06 -2.59
CA LYS A 141 -15.50 -3.29 -3.24
C LYS A 141 -15.07 -1.85 -3.53
N THR A 142 -15.24 -1.43 -4.78
CA THR A 142 -14.99 -0.06 -5.22
C THR A 142 -15.98 0.36 -6.30
N THR A 143 -16.35 1.65 -6.29
CA THR A 143 -17.35 2.22 -7.21
C THR A 143 -16.73 2.71 -8.51
N GLU A 144 -15.44 3.02 -8.52
CA GLU A 144 -14.77 3.50 -9.72
C GLU A 144 -14.40 2.33 -10.63
N HIS A 145 -14.79 2.42 -11.90
CA HIS A 145 -14.51 1.37 -12.87
C HIS A 145 -13.00 1.23 -13.14
N ALA A 146 -12.47 0.00 -13.18
CA ALA A 146 -11.05 -0.26 -13.41
C ALA A 146 -10.51 0.37 -14.71
N LYS A 147 -11.36 0.52 -15.74
CA LYS A 147 -11.04 1.20 -17.02
C LYS A 147 -10.48 2.61 -16.86
N THR A 148 -10.73 3.29 -15.73
CA THR A 148 -10.13 4.60 -15.43
C THR A 148 -8.60 4.59 -15.35
N ARG A 149 -7.99 3.40 -15.23
CA ARG A 149 -6.54 3.16 -15.20
C ARG A 149 -6.09 2.14 -16.24
N SER A 150 -6.77 2.05 -17.38
CA SER A 150 -6.40 1.13 -18.47
C SER A 150 -5.02 1.43 -19.08
N ASP A 151 -4.49 2.62 -18.87
CA ASP A 151 -3.15 3.05 -19.30
C ASP A 151 -2.02 2.36 -18.53
N VAL A 152 -2.27 1.93 -17.29
CA VAL A 152 -1.24 1.36 -16.39
C VAL A 152 -1.58 -0.05 -15.90
N LEU A 153 -2.84 -0.47 -15.97
CA LEU A 153 -3.27 -1.80 -15.58
C LEU A 153 -3.10 -2.78 -16.76
N CYS A 154 -2.27 -3.81 -16.58
CA CYS A 154 -2.24 -4.92 -17.51
C CYS A 154 -3.48 -5.83 -17.33
N SER A 155 -3.85 -6.59 -18.37
CA SER A 155 -4.98 -7.54 -18.32
C SER A 155 -6.29 -6.93 -17.81
N ILE A 156 -6.63 -5.72 -18.28
CA ILE A 156 -7.75 -4.91 -17.80
C ILE A 156 -9.08 -5.68 -17.74
N ASP A 157 -9.37 -6.55 -18.72
CA ASP A 157 -10.61 -7.32 -18.75
C ASP A 157 -10.74 -8.30 -17.58
N LYS A 158 -9.62 -8.92 -17.16
CA LYS A 158 -9.59 -9.79 -15.98
C LYS A 158 -9.86 -8.99 -14.70
N ILE A 159 -9.31 -7.79 -14.61
CA ILE A 159 -9.49 -6.90 -13.44
C ILE A 159 -10.93 -6.37 -13.39
N ILE A 160 -11.56 -6.10 -14.54
CA ILE A 160 -12.97 -5.72 -14.61
C ILE A 160 -13.86 -6.90 -14.15
N ALA A 161 -13.60 -8.12 -14.62
CA ALA A 161 -14.34 -9.31 -14.19
C ALA A 161 -14.18 -9.53 -12.67
N MET A 162 -12.96 -9.38 -12.16
CA MET A 162 -12.67 -9.43 -10.72
C MET A 162 -13.43 -8.35 -9.94
N GLN A 163 -13.49 -7.12 -10.45
CA GLN A 163 -14.26 -6.03 -9.83
C GLN A 163 -15.75 -6.38 -9.72
N GLN A 164 -16.33 -6.95 -10.78
CA GLN A 164 -17.74 -7.37 -10.78
C GLN A 164 -18.00 -8.44 -9.72
N ILE A 165 -17.15 -9.47 -9.64
CA ILE A 165 -17.26 -10.52 -8.62
C ILE A 165 -17.21 -9.91 -7.22
N VAL A 166 -16.20 -9.08 -6.93
CA VAL A 166 -16.01 -8.47 -5.61
C VAL A 166 -17.20 -7.59 -5.21
N ASN A 167 -17.72 -6.79 -6.15
CA ASN A 167 -18.87 -5.93 -5.88
C ASN A 167 -20.15 -6.77 -5.63
N ASN A 168 -20.38 -7.83 -6.41
CA ASN A 168 -21.54 -8.72 -6.22
C ASN A 168 -21.51 -9.44 -4.87
N GLU A 169 -20.33 -9.90 -4.43
CA GLU A 169 -20.14 -10.53 -3.11
C GLU A 169 -20.43 -9.53 -1.97
N PHE A 170 -19.94 -8.29 -2.12
CA PHE A 170 -20.23 -7.23 -1.17
C PHE A 170 -21.73 -6.94 -1.06
N ASP A 171 -22.41 -6.80 -2.21
CA ASP A 171 -23.86 -6.53 -2.27
C ASP A 171 -24.70 -7.71 -1.74
N SER A 172 -24.15 -8.93 -1.76
CA SER A 172 -24.75 -10.13 -1.16
C SER A 172 -24.56 -10.21 0.36
N GLY A 173 -23.94 -9.20 0.98
CA GLY A 173 -23.71 -9.10 2.42
C GLY A 173 -22.29 -9.43 2.87
N ASN A 174 -21.40 -9.85 1.96
CA ASN A 174 -20.02 -10.22 2.28
C ASN A 174 -19.11 -8.98 2.25
N THR A 175 -19.32 -8.07 3.20
CA THR A 175 -18.77 -6.69 3.18
C THR A 175 -17.25 -6.57 3.21
N HIS A 176 -16.55 -7.65 3.60
CA HIS A 176 -15.09 -7.73 3.66
C HIS A 176 -14.49 -8.65 2.60
N TYR A 177 -15.30 -9.11 1.64
CA TYR A 177 -14.81 -9.93 0.53
C TYR A 177 -13.80 -9.14 -0.30
N TYR A 178 -12.71 -9.82 -0.64
CA TYR A 178 -11.70 -9.32 -1.54
C TYR A 178 -11.21 -10.44 -2.44
N ASN A 179 -10.58 -10.06 -3.53
CA ASN A 179 -9.87 -10.99 -4.39
C ASN A 179 -8.45 -10.45 -4.64
N ILE A 180 -7.52 -11.33 -4.99
CA ILE A 180 -6.12 -10.96 -5.28
C ILE A 180 -5.79 -11.34 -6.72
N TYR A 181 -5.35 -10.35 -7.50
CA TYR A 181 -4.78 -10.54 -8.82
C TYR A 181 -3.26 -10.40 -8.76
N LYS A 182 -2.54 -11.32 -9.40
CA LYS A 182 -1.08 -11.24 -9.55
C LYS A 182 -0.76 -10.78 -10.98
N PHE A 183 0.00 -9.69 -11.09
CA PHE A 183 0.39 -9.09 -12.37
C PHE A 183 1.40 -9.96 -13.13
#